data_AF-A0A5N4DIU6-F1
#
_entry.id   AF-A0A5N4DIU6-F1
#
_cell.length_a   1.000
_cell.length_b   1.000
_cell.length_c   1.000
_cell.angle_alpha   90.00
_cell.angle_beta   90.00
_cell.angle_gamma   90.00
#
_symmetry.space_group_name_H-M   'P 1'
#
loop_
_entity.id
_entity.type
_entity.pdbx_description
1 polymer ?
#
loop_
_entity_poly.entity_id
_entity_poly.type
_entity_poly.pdbx_seq_one_letter_code
_entity_poly.pdbx_strand_id
1 'polypeptide(L)'
;MEAAETEAETAALEALAKVADILEPIGLQEETELPAHILAEFVMDSRKKDKLLCSQLQVVDFLQNFLVQKNTAQGLDPLASEDTSRQKAIEAKEQWKELKATYQEHMEAITSALTQALPKVEEARRKQAQLQEALQQLQAKKQMAMEKLRIAQKEWQLQQEKRLQHLAEVSAEVRERQKGTKQELDRLYQELGTLKQQAGQEQDKLQRHQTFLQLLYTLQGKLLFPGAEAEIPQKLDLPKDKPQQLTQPQKQNTRDTMGRDRDVLTAHSLLEVRACHGFLGNNNMGKDPRTDQTPAQTMVSLDCRLEQTLDSVD
;
A
#
# COMPACT_ATOMS: atom_id res chain seq x y z
N MET A 1 0.47 -4.61 -9.69
CA MET A 1 0.13 -4.80 -8.27
C MET A 1 -1.36 -4.55 -8.07
N GLU A 2 -1.89 -3.39 -8.48
CA GLU A 2 -3.33 -3.08 -8.44
C GLU A 2 -4.25 -4.13 -9.11
N ALA A 3 -3.93 -4.59 -10.33
CA ALA A 3 -4.75 -5.59 -11.04
C ALA A 3 -4.83 -6.94 -10.30
N ALA A 4 -3.69 -7.40 -9.76
CA ALA A 4 -3.63 -8.64 -9.00
C ALA A 4 -4.34 -8.54 -7.63
N GLU A 5 -4.33 -7.36 -7.01
CA GLU A 5 -5.07 -7.10 -5.78
C GLU A 5 -6.58 -7.06 -6.03
N THR A 6 -7.03 -6.46 -7.13
CA THR A 6 -8.45 -6.46 -7.51
C THR A 6 -8.97 -7.83 -7.90
N GLU A 7 -8.16 -8.66 -8.56
CA GLU A 7 -8.50 -10.05 -8.88
C GLU A 7 -8.58 -10.92 -7.62
N ALA A 8 -7.71 -10.69 -6.64
CA ALA A 8 -7.76 -11.39 -5.36
C ALA A 8 -8.99 -10.96 -4.52
N GLU A 9 -9.34 -9.68 -4.53
CA GLU A 9 -10.57 -9.15 -3.90
C GLU A 9 -11.83 -9.78 -4.52
N THR A 10 -11.93 -9.83 -5.86
CA THR A 10 -13.10 -10.41 -6.54
C THR A 10 -13.21 -11.91 -6.31
N ALA A 11 -12.10 -12.64 -6.38
CA ALA A 11 -12.07 -14.07 -6.09
C ALA A 11 -12.48 -14.37 -4.63
N ALA A 12 -12.05 -13.54 -3.67
CA ALA A 12 -12.44 -13.68 -2.27
C ALA A 12 -13.92 -13.38 -2.03
N LEU A 13 -14.48 -12.38 -2.73
CA LEU A 13 -15.92 -12.07 -2.68
C LEU A 13 -16.75 -13.20 -3.31
N GLU A 14 -16.29 -13.78 -4.43
CA GLU A 14 -16.95 -14.92 -5.06
C GLU A 14 -16.89 -16.17 -4.16
N ALA A 15 -15.76 -16.41 -3.50
CA ALA A 15 -15.63 -17.49 -2.52
C ALA A 15 -16.55 -17.28 -1.31
N LEU A 16 -16.69 -16.04 -0.82
CA LEU A 16 -17.63 -15.72 0.26
C LEU A 16 -19.08 -15.94 -0.17
N ALA A 17 -19.45 -15.59 -1.40
CA ALA A 17 -20.79 -15.82 -1.93
C ALA A 17 -21.10 -17.33 -2.02
N LYS A 18 -20.19 -18.11 -2.62
CA LYS A 18 -20.34 -19.58 -2.71
C LYS A 18 -20.45 -20.24 -1.34
N VAL A 19 -19.65 -19.79 -0.37
CA VAL A 19 -19.70 -20.32 1.00
C VAL A 19 -20.97 -19.86 1.72
N ALA A 20 -21.44 -18.63 1.48
CA ALA A 20 -22.70 -18.15 2.02
C ALA A 20 -23.89 -18.93 1.48
N ASP A 21 -23.90 -19.30 0.20
CA ASP A 21 -24.97 -20.12 -0.40
C ASP A 21 -24.99 -21.55 0.18
N ILE A 22 -23.82 -22.13 0.49
CA ILE A 22 -23.70 -23.47 1.11
C ILE A 22 -24.06 -23.44 2.59
N LEU A 23 -23.69 -22.36 3.29
CA LEU A 23 -23.95 -22.15 4.71
C LEU A 23 -25.28 -21.44 4.96
N GLU A 24 -26.04 -21.13 3.91
CA GLU A 24 -27.34 -20.49 4.04
C GLU A 24 -28.20 -21.41 4.90
N PRO A 25 -28.82 -20.88 5.98
CA PRO A 25 -29.57 -21.71 6.89
C PRO A 25 -30.86 -22.17 6.19
N ILE A 26 -30.78 -23.30 5.49
CA ILE A 26 -31.92 -24.02 4.91
C ILE A 26 -32.96 -24.44 5.99
N GLY A 27 -32.64 -24.29 7.28
CA GLY A 27 -33.49 -24.78 8.39
C GLY A 27 -33.98 -23.75 9.42
N LEU A 28 -33.71 -22.45 9.30
CA LEU A 28 -34.13 -21.50 10.36
C LEU A 28 -35.62 -21.14 10.37
N GLN A 29 -36.41 -21.65 9.43
CA GLN A 29 -37.85 -21.36 9.37
C GLN A 29 -38.74 -22.47 9.96
N GLU A 30 -38.22 -23.68 10.21
CA GLU A 30 -39.03 -24.80 10.75
C GLU A 30 -38.58 -25.31 12.12
N GLU A 31 -37.36 -25.00 12.58
CA GLU A 31 -36.96 -25.25 13.98
C GLU A 31 -37.39 -24.12 14.93
N THR A 32 -38.55 -23.51 14.65
CA THR A 32 -39.25 -22.76 15.69
C THR A 32 -39.72 -23.81 16.69
N GLU A 33 -39.00 -23.92 17.80
CA GLU A 33 -39.39 -24.56 19.06
C GLU A 33 -40.84 -25.03 19.02
N LEU A 34 -41.06 -26.31 18.66
CA LEU A 34 -42.40 -26.91 18.66
C LEU A 34 -43.00 -26.60 20.02
N PRO A 35 -44.05 -25.75 20.10
CA PRO A 35 -44.44 -25.18 21.37
C PRO A 35 -44.69 -26.28 22.39
N ALA A 36 -44.18 -26.12 23.61
CA ALA A 36 -44.27 -27.14 24.66
C ALA A 36 -45.71 -27.66 24.89
N HIS A 37 -46.73 -26.86 24.55
CA HIS A 37 -48.14 -27.27 24.58
C HIS A 37 -48.50 -28.36 23.55
N ILE A 38 -47.94 -28.34 22.34
CA ILE A 38 -48.20 -29.33 21.28
C ILE A 38 -47.58 -30.68 21.67
N LEU A 39 -46.34 -30.65 22.18
CA LEU A 39 -45.68 -31.85 22.69
C LEU A 39 -46.42 -32.43 23.91
N ALA A 40 -46.88 -31.57 24.83
CA ALA A 40 -47.67 -32.01 25.98
C ALA A 40 -49.00 -32.64 25.56
N GLU A 41 -49.69 -32.07 24.57
CA GLU A 41 -50.95 -32.60 24.03
C GLU A 41 -50.74 -33.97 23.37
N PHE A 42 -49.70 -34.11 22.54
CA PHE A 42 -49.33 -35.39 21.92
C PHE A 42 -48.99 -36.47 22.96
N VAL A 43 -48.23 -36.13 24.01
CA VAL A 43 -47.89 -37.07 25.10
C VAL A 43 -49.14 -37.47 25.88
N MET A 44 -50.05 -36.54 26.18
CA MET A 44 -51.29 -36.87 26.87
C MET A 44 -52.21 -37.73 26.01
N ASP A 45 -52.35 -37.43 24.72
CA ASP A 45 -53.20 -38.20 23.81
C ASP A 45 -52.66 -39.61 23.61
N SER A 46 -51.33 -39.76 23.49
CA SER A 46 -50.66 -41.06 23.43
C SER A 46 -50.93 -41.88 24.70
N ARG A 47 -50.82 -41.29 25.90
CA ARG A 47 -51.14 -41.97 27.17
C ARG A 47 -52.60 -42.38 27.27
N LYS A 48 -53.53 -41.57 26.76
CA LYS A 48 -54.97 -41.91 26.71
C LYS A 48 -55.21 -43.09 25.77
N LYS A 49 -54.58 -43.09 24.59
CA LYS A 49 -54.64 -44.19 23.62
C LYS A 49 -54.07 -45.48 24.21
N ASP A 50 -52.92 -45.42 24.88
CA ASP A 50 -52.33 -46.59 25.55
C ASP A 50 -53.23 -47.12 26.66
N LYS A 51 -53.82 -46.25 27.48
CA LYS A 51 -54.75 -46.68 28.53
C LYS A 51 -56.00 -47.33 27.95
N LEU A 52 -56.54 -46.77 26.86
CA LEU A 52 -57.68 -47.34 26.14
C LEU A 52 -57.33 -48.71 25.57
N LEU A 53 -56.20 -48.83 24.88
CA LEU A 53 -55.72 -50.09 24.33
C LEU A 53 -55.55 -51.15 25.42
N CYS A 54 -54.92 -50.80 26.55
CA CYS A 54 -54.80 -51.68 27.71
C CYS A 54 -56.17 -52.11 28.27
N SER A 55 -57.13 -51.19 28.37
CA SER A 55 -58.49 -51.52 28.83
C SER A 55 -59.25 -52.42 27.84
N GLN A 56 -59.07 -52.21 26.54
CA GLN A 56 -59.68 -53.05 25.51
C GLN A 56 -59.04 -54.44 25.51
N LEU A 57 -57.73 -54.55 25.68
CA LEU A 57 -57.03 -55.82 25.86
C LEU A 57 -57.51 -56.57 27.11
N GLN A 58 -57.79 -55.88 28.22
CA GLN A 58 -58.37 -56.50 29.41
C GLN A 58 -59.78 -57.07 29.16
N VAL A 59 -60.62 -56.35 28.39
CA VAL A 59 -61.96 -56.84 28.01
C VAL A 59 -61.85 -58.05 27.08
N VAL A 60 -60.91 -58.01 26.12
CA VAL A 60 -60.64 -59.15 25.23
C VAL A 60 -60.13 -60.35 26.03
N ASP A 61 -59.22 -60.15 26.97
CA ASP A 61 -58.73 -61.20 27.86
C ASP A 61 -59.86 -61.81 28.70
N PHE A 62 -60.75 -60.98 29.25
CA PHE A 62 -61.94 -61.45 29.97
C PHE A 62 -62.88 -62.27 29.06
N LEU A 63 -63.17 -61.79 27.86
CA LEU A 63 -64.01 -62.51 26.89
C LEU A 63 -63.35 -63.80 26.42
N GLN A 64 -62.03 -63.80 26.23
CA GLN A 64 -61.26 -64.99 25.86
C GLN A 64 -61.28 -66.02 26.99
N ASN A 65 -61.10 -65.61 28.25
CA ASN A 65 -61.24 -66.48 29.41
C ASN A 65 -62.66 -67.07 29.53
N PHE A 66 -63.69 -66.28 29.22
CA PHE A 66 -65.08 -66.76 29.13
C PHE A 66 -65.30 -67.78 28.01
N LEU A 67 -64.71 -67.55 26.84
CA LEU A 67 -64.80 -68.45 25.70
C LEU A 67 -63.99 -69.73 25.91
N VAL A 68 -62.82 -69.66 26.55
CA VAL A 68 -62.02 -70.83 26.95
C VAL A 68 -62.78 -71.68 27.97
N GLN A 69 -63.48 -71.07 28.93
CA GLN A 69 -64.39 -71.80 29.83
C GLN A 69 -65.58 -72.45 29.11
N LYS A 70 -66.01 -71.90 27.96
CA LYS A 70 -67.13 -72.42 27.14
C LYS A 70 -66.69 -73.43 26.06
N ASN A 71 -65.43 -73.36 25.62
CA ASN A 71 -64.84 -74.21 24.58
C ASN A 71 -64.26 -75.54 25.10
N THR A 72 -64.33 -75.82 26.40
CA THR A 72 -64.10 -77.17 26.94
C THR A 72 -65.13 -78.21 26.46
N ALA A 73 -66.17 -77.81 25.70
CA ALA A 73 -67.24 -78.68 25.23
C ALA A 73 -67.31 -78.96 23.71
N GLN A 74 -66.43 -78.42 22.86
CA GLN A 74 -66.55 -78.69 21.41
C GLN A 74 -65.22 -78.73 20.66
N GLY A 75 -64.73 -79.94 20.43
CA GLY A 75 -63.57 -80.24 19.61
C GLY A 75 -63.89 -80.15 18.11
N LEU A 76 -63.17 -79.27 17.43
CA LEU A 76 -62.94 -79.33 15.99
C LEU A 76 -61.47 -79.02 15.76
N ASP A 77 -60.82 -79.85 14.94
CA ASP A 77 -59.36 -79.98 14.76
C ASP A 77 -58.61 -78.64 14.62
N PRO A 78 -58.00 -78.11 15.70
CA PRO A 78 -57.42 -76.76 15.75
C PRO A 78 -55.98 -76.67 15.22
N LEU A 79 -55.31 -77.81 15.07
CA LEU A 79 -53.83 -77.86 15.07
C LEU A 79 -53.22 -77.26 13.79
N ALA A 80 -53.81 -77.49 12.61
CA ALA A 80 -53.27 -76.97 11.35
C ALA A 80 -53.44 -75.44 11.16
N SER A 81 -54.51 -74.86 11.72
CA SER A 81 -54.77 -73.41 11.68
C SER A 81 -53.87 -72.67 12.69
N GLU A 82 -53.63 -73.28 13.85
CA GLU A 82 -52.76 -72.72 14.88
C GLU A 82 -51.28 -72.74 14.44
N ASP A 83 -50.83 -73.82 13.79
CA ASP A 83 -49.45 -73.94 13.31
C ASP A 83 -49.13 -72.94 12.18
N THR A 84 -50.06 -72.73 11.24
CA THR A 84 -49.89 -71.72 10.19
C THR A 84 -49.94 -70.29 10.74
N SER A 85 -50.71 -70.05 11.80
CA SER A 85 -50.75 -68.76 12.52
C SER A 85 -49.45 -68.52 13.30
N ARG A 86 -48.95 -69.53 14.02
CA ARG A 86 -47.65 -69.47 14.71
C ARG A 86 -46.52 -69.19 13.73
N GLN A 87 -46.52 -69.85 12.58
CA GLN A 87 -45.52 -69.64 11.53
C GLN A 87 -45.53 -68.18 11.01
N LYS A 88 -46.71 -67.63 10.69
CA LYS A 88 -46.84 -66.22 10.28
C LYS A 88 -46.41 -65.23 11.36
N ALA A 89 -46.65 -65.55 12.64
CA ALA A 89 -46.19 -64.71 13.75
C ALA A 89 -44.66 -64.74 13.92
N ILE A 90 -44.03 -65.89 13.63
CA ILE A 90 -42.56 -66.01 13.62
C ILE A 90 -41.98 -65.19 12.46
N GLU A 91 -42.53 -65.31 11.25
CA GLU A 91 -42.11 -64.54 10.08
C GLU A 91 -42.27 -63.03 10.30
N ALA A 92 -43.40 -62.57 10.83
CA ALA A 92 -43.61 -61.16 11.18
C ALA A 92 -42.62 -60.67 12.25
N LYS A 93 -42.27 -61.53 13.22
CA LYS A 93 -41.26 -61.22 14.25
C LYS A 93 -39.87 -61.10 13.65
N GLU A 94 -39.53 -61.92 12.67
CA GLU A 94 -38.27 -61.83 11.94
C GLU A 94 -38.20 -60.56 11.09
N GLN A 95 -39.26 -60.24 10.35
CA GLN A 95 -39.37 -58.98 9.60
C GLN A 95 -39.28 -57.75 10.51
N TRP A 96 -39.90 -57.78 11.69
CA TRP A 96 -39.78 -56.70 12.68
C TRP A 96 -38.36 -56.56 13.21
N LYS A 97 -37.67 -57.68 13.45
CA LYS A 97 -36.26 -57.67 13.89
C LYS A 97 -35.35 -57.09 12.80
N GLU A 98 -35.55 -57.50 11.55
CA GLU A 98 -34.80 -56.97 10.41
C GLU A 98 -35.04 -55.48 10.24
N LEU A 99 -36.30 -55.03 10.27
CA LEU A 99 -36.65 -53.61 10.20
C LEU A 99 -36.04 -52.80 11.36
N LYS A 100 -36.02 -53.36 12.57
CA LYS A 100 -35.40 -52.70 13.72
C LYS A 100 -33.89 -52.62 13.57
N ALA A 101 -33.25 -53.65 13.01
CA ALA A 101 -31.82 -53.65 12.74
C ALA A 101 -31.44 -52.64 11.66
N THR A 102 -32.17 -52.59 10.54
CA THR A 102 -31.91 -51.61 9.47
C THR A 102 -32.17 -50.18 9.93
N TYR A 103 -33.23 -49.94 10.72
CA TYR A 103 -33.46 -48.63 11.33
C TYR A 103 -32.31 -48.21 12.24
N GLN A 104 -31.82 -49.11 13.09
CA GLN A 104 -30.69 -48.82 13.98
C GLN A 104 -29.42 -48.50 13.19
N GLU A 105 -29.12 -49.28 12.14
CA GLU A 105 -27.99 -49.02 11.24
C GLU A 105 -28.10 -47.64 10.57
N HIS A 106 -29.28 -47.26 10.09
CA HIS A 106 -29.51 -45.93 9.51
C HIS A 106 -29.36 -44.82 10.56
N MET A 107 -29.86 -45.01 11.78
CA MET A 107 -29.69 -44.04 12.86
C MET A 107 -28.21 -43.85 13.23
N GLU A 108 -27.43 -44.92 13.28
CA GLU A 108 -25.99 -44.86 13.53
C GLU A 108 -25.24 -44.22 12.36
N ALA A 109 -25.61 -44.52 11.12
CA ALA A 109 -25.07 -43.88 9.93
C ALA A 109 -25.34 -42.37 9.90
N ILE A 110 -26.57 -41.94 10.22
CA ILE A 110 -26.94 -40.52 10.31
C ILE A 110 -26.18 -39.84 11.46
N THR A 111 -26.13 -40.48 12.64
CA THR A 111 -25.47 -39.90 13.82
C THR A 111 -23.96 -39.74 13.60
N SER A 112 -23.32 -40.73 12.99
CA SER A 112 -21.90 -40.67 12.65
C SER A 112 -21.62 -39.64 11.55
N ALA A 113 -22.47 -39.55 10.52
CA ALA A 113 -22.36 -38.52 9.48
C ALA A 113 -22.53 -37.10 10.06
N LEU A 114 -23.51 -36.90 10.94
CA LEU A 114 -23.77 -35.61 11.60
C LEU A 114 -22.60 -35.19 12.49
N THR A 115 -22.06 -36.13 13.28
CA THR A 115 -20.89 -35.89 14.15
C THR A 115 -19.66 -35.46 13.34
N GLN A 116 -19.53 -35.94 12.10
CA GLN A 116 -18.45 -35.56 11.20
C GLN A 116 -18.72 -34.27 10.41
N ALA A 117 -19.98 -33.98 10.05
CA ALA A 117 -20.36 -32.84 9.22
C ALA A 117 -20.40 -31.52 10.03
N LEU A 118 -20.94 -31.56 11.25
CA LEU A 118 -21.09 -30.39 12.11
C LEU A 118 -19.77 -29.61 12.35
N PRO A 119 -18.65 -30.24 12.74
CA PRO A 119 -17.39 -29.52 12.92
C PRO A 119 -16.86 -28.91 11.61
N LYS A 120 -17.10 -29.55 10.45
CA LYS A 120 -16.67 -29.02 9.14
C LYS A 120 -17.44 -27.75 8.76
N VAL A 121 -18.74 -27.71 9.07
CA VAL A 121 -19.59 -26.53 8.86
C VAL A 121 -19.13 -25.38 9.77
N GLU A 122 -18.82 -25.67 11.04
CA GLU A 122 -18.28 -24.66 11.96
C GLU A 122 -16.93 -24.10 11.49
N GLU A 123 -16.03 -24.97 11.04
CA GLU A 123 -14.74 -24.55 10.50
C GLU A 123 -14.90 -23.69 9.24
N ALA A 124 -15.82 -24.06 8.35
CA ALA A 124 -16.15 -23.25 7.17
C ALA A 124 -16.66 -21.86 7.57
N ARG A 125 -17.53 -21.78 8.58
CA ARG A 125 -18.03 -20.51 9.13
C ARG A 125 -16.92 -19.67 9.76
N ARG A 126 -16.00 -20.29 10.51
CA ARG A 126 -14.82 -19.59 11.08
C ARG A 126 -13.93 -19.03 9.96
N LYS A 127 -13.65 -19.83 8.92
CA LYS A 127 -12.87 -19.39 7.76
C LYS A 127 -13.55 -18.28 6.98
N GLN A 128 -14.88 -18.35 6.82
CA GLN A 128 -15.69 -17.28 6.20
C GLN A 128 -15.53 -15.96 6.96
N ALA A 129 -15.66 -15.98 8.30
CA ALA A 129 -15.49 -14.79 9.13
C ALA A 129 -14.06 -14.22 9.03
N GLN A 130 -13.04 -15.08 9.04
CA GLN A 130 -11.64 -14.67 8.85
C GLN A 130 -11.40 -14.02 7.49
N LEU A 131 -11.96 -14.59 6.41
CA LEU A 131 -11.84 -14.03 5.07
C LEU A 131 -12.53 -12.67 4.97
N GLN A 132 -13.70 -12.52 5.59
CA GLN A 132 -14.43 -11.26 5.65
C GLN A 132 -13.65 -10.18 6.41
N GLU A 133 -13.05 -10.52 7.54
CA GLU A 133 -12.20 -9.59 8.30
C GLU A 133 -10.95 -9.20 7.50
N ALA A 134 -10.27 -10.16 6.86
CA ALA A 134 -9.11 -9.90 6.04
C ALA A 134 -9.42 -8.96 4.86
N LEU A 135 -10.59 -9.13 4.21
CA LEU A 135 -11.07 -8.23 3.16
C LEU A 135 -11.32 -6.81 3.69
N GLN A 136 -11.96 -6.67 4.84
CA GLN A 136 -12.19 -5.36 5.47
C GLN A 136 -10.86 -4.67 5.80
N GLN A 137 -9.89 -5.40 6.34
CA GLN A 137 -8.55 -4.87 6.64
C GLN A 137 -7.82 -4.43 5.37
N LEU A 138 -7.91 -5.23 4.29
CA LEU A 138 -7.30 -4.90 3.00
C LEU A 138 -7.92 -3.64 2.40
N GLN A 139 -9.26 -3.54 2.40
CA GLN A 139 -9.97 -2.35 1.95
C GLN A 139 -9.60 -1.11 2.78
N ALA A 140 -9.50 -1.24 4.11
CA ALA A 140 -9.06 -0.15 4.97
C ALA A 140 -7.62 0.30 4.67
N LYS A 141 -6.69 -0.64 4.45
CA LYS A 141 -5.31 -0.35 4.05
C LYS A 141 -5.25 0.37 2.70
N LYS A 142 -6.07 -0.05 1.72
CA LYS A 142 -6.19 0.60 0.41
C LYS A 142 -6.64 2.05 0.54
N GLN A 143 -7.68 2.32 1.34
CA GLN A 143 -8.14 3.69 1.60
C GLN A 143 -7.07 4.54 2.28
N MET A 144 -6.38 4.00 3.28
CA MET A 144 -5.28 4.71 3.96
C MET A 144 -4.13 5.03 2.98
N ALA A 145 -3.76 4.09 2.11
CA ALA A 145 -2.72 4.29 1.11
C ALA A 145 -3.10 5.37 0.09
N MET A 146 -4.35 5.37 -0.38
CA MET A 146 -4.85 6.42 -1.28
C MET A 146 -4.83 7.81 -0.62
N GLU A 147 -5.23 7.93 0.64
CA GLU A 147 -5.20 9.24 1.31
C GLU A 147 -3.77 9.71 1.57
N LYS A 148 -2.85 8.80 1.95
CA LYS A 148 -1.42 9.13 2.08
C LYS A 148 -0.82 9.63 0.77
N LEU A 149 -1.15 8.96 -0.34
CA LEU A 149 -0.72 9.40 -1.68
C LEU A 149 -1.26 10.80 -2.00
N ARG A 150 -2.54 11.05 -1.72
CA ARG A 150 -3.18 12.36 -1.96
C ARG A 150 -2.52 13.47 -1.15
N ILE A 151 -2.21 13.22 0.12
CA ILE A 151 -1.51 14.19 0.99
C ILE A 151 -0.11 14.46 0.45
N ALA A 152 0.67 13.41 0.17
CA ALA A 152 2.03 13.55 -0.37
C ALA A 152 2.04 14.31 -1.72
N GLN A 153 1.04 14.07 -2.58
CA GLN A 153 0.88 14.79 -3.84
C GLN A 153 0.64 16.29 -3.60
N LYS A 154 -0.26 16.65 -2.66
CA LYS A 154 -0.53 18.04 -2.31
C LYS A 154 0.67 18.74 -1.70
N GLU A 155 1.38 18.07 -0.80
CA GLU A 155 2.61 18.59 -0.20
C GLU A 155 3.68 18.83 -1.25
N TRP A 156 3.86 17.90 -2.18
CA TRP A 156 4.77 18.06 -3.30
C TRP A 156 4.38 19.25 -4.18
N GLN A 157 3.10 19.40 -4.54
CA GLN A 157 2.60 20.53 -5.33
C GLN A 157 2.85 21.87 -4.63
N LEU A 158 2.52 21.96 -3.34
CA LEU A 158 2.75 23.16 -2.53
C LEU A 158 4.24 23.50 -2.48
N GLN A 159 5.10 22.50 -2.35
CA GLN A 159 6.54 22.71 -2.32
C GLN A 159 7.08 23.16 -3.68
N GLN A 160 6.53 22.68 -4.79
CA GLN A 160 6.87 23.17 -6.12
C GLN A 160 6.43 24.63 -6.30
N GLU A 161 5.21 24.96 -5.87
CA GLU A 161 4.69 26.33 -5.96
C GLU A 161 5.54 27.31 -5.15
N LYS A 162 5.91 26.95 -3.91
CA LYS A 162 6.82 27.77 -3.08
C LYS A 162 8.18 27.99 -3.74
N ARG A 163 8.75 26.95 -4.37
CA ARG A 163 10.02 27.09 -5.12
C ARG A 163 9.87 28.03 -6.30
N LEU A 164 8.76 27.94 -7.04
CA LEU A 164 8.48 28.82 -8.18
C LEU A 164 8.25 30.26 -7.74
N GLN A 165 7.51 30.48 -6.65
CA GLN A 165 7.31 31.81 -6.06
C GLN A 165 8.65 32.43 -5.64
N HIS A 166 9.46 31.71 -4.88
CA HIS A 166 10.80 32.17 -4.48
C HIS A 166 11.69 32.46 -5.70
N LEU A 167 11.67 31.60 -6.72
CA LEU A 167 12.43 31.85 -7.95
C LEU A 167 11.95 33.12 -8.67
N ALA A 168 10.63 33.37 -8.69
CA ALA A 168 10.07 34.57 -9.29
C ALA A 168 10.49 35.83 -8.53
N GLU A 169 10.45 35.82 -7.19
CA GLU A 169 10.91 36.90 -6.32
C GLU A 169 12.39 37.21 -6.54
N VAL A 170 13.25 36.19 -6.47
CA VAL A 170 14.70 36.35 -6.72
C VAL A 170 14.94 36.89 -8.13
N SER A 171 14.19 36.43 -9.14
CA SER A 171 14.31 36.94 -10.51
C SER A 171 13.93 38.43 -10.61
N ALA A 172 12.91 38.86 -9.88
CA ALA A 172 12.47 40.25 -9.87
C ALA A 172 13.50 41.14 -9.17
N GLU A 173 14.04 40.72 -8.03
CA GLU A 173 15.11 41.44 -7.34
C GLU A 173 16.36 41.60 -8.22
N VAL A 174 16.75 40.54 -8.94
CA VAL A 174 17.90 40.59 -9.86
C VAL A 174 17.63 41.58 -10.99
N ARG A 175 16.43 41.62 -11.55
CA ARG A 175 16.06 42.59 -12.60
C ARG A 175 16.11 44.03 -12.07
N GLU A 176 15.61 44.29 -10.87
CA GLU A 176 15.66 45.62 -10.27
C GLU A 176 17.10 46.05 -9.96
N ARG A 177 17.93 45.16 -9.40
CA ARG A 177 19.37 45.42 -9.19
C ARG A 177 20.07 45.72 -10.51
N GLN A 178 19.83 44.90 -11.55
CA GLN A 178 20.41 45.10 -12.88
C GLN A 178 20.00 46.45 -13.49
N LYS A 179 18.73 46.84 -13.34
CA LYS A 179 18.22 48.13 -13.78
C LYS A 179 18.90 49.28 -13.04
N GLY A 180 19.05 49.18 -11.72
CA GLY A 180 19.76 50.17 -10.91
C GLY A 180 21.23 50.31 -11.31
N THR A 181 21.94 49.20 -11.50
CA THR A 181 23.33 49.22 -11.99
C THR A 181 23.45 49.84 -13.38
N LYS A 182 22.50 49.57 -14.27
CA LYS A 182 22.48 50.17 -15.61
C LYS A 182 22.27 51.69 -15.55
N GLN A 183 21.34 52.16 -14.71
CA GLN A 183 21.09 53.59 -14.50
C GLN A 183 22.32 54.32 -13.94
N GLU A 184 23.02 53.71 -12.97
CA GLU A 184 24.23 54.29 -12.41
C GLU A 184 25.37 54.33 -13.43
N LEU A 185 25.51 53.28 -14.25
CA LEU A 185 26.47 53.25 -15.35
C LEU A 185 26.18 54.35 -16.38
N ASP A 186 24.92 54.55 -16.77
CA ASP A 186 24.53 55.62 -17.68
C ASP A 186 24.85 57.01 -17.10
N ARG A 187 24.63 57.21 -15.79
CA ARG A 187 25.01 58.43 -15.07
C ARG A 187 26.51 58.66 -15.08
N LEU A 188 27.31 57.64 -14.77
CA LEU A 188 28.78 57.72 -14.79
C LEU A 188 29.31 58.05 -16.19
N TYR A 189 28.68 57.53 -17.25
CA TYR A 189 29.03 57.90 -18.62
C TYR A 189 28.76 59.37 -18.92
N GLN A 190 27.66 59.93 -18.42
CA GLN A 190 27.37 61.37 -18.56
C GLN A 190 28.40 62.21 -17.81
N GLU A 191 28.75 61.84 -16.57
CA GLU A 191 29.77 62.50 -15.76
C GLU A 191 31.17 62.42 -16.40
N LEU A 192 31.54 61.28 -16.99
CA LEU A 192 32.76 61.16 -17.79
C LEU A 192 32.75 62.08 -19.01
N GLY A 193 31.60 62.22 -19.67
CA GLY A 193 31.41 63.14 -20.80
C GLY A 193 31.66 64.60 -20.41
N THR A 194 31.11 65.03 -19.27
CA THR A 194 31.29 66.41 -18.77
C THR A 194 32.73 66.66 -18.34
N LEU A 195 33.36 65.73 -17.62
CA LEU A 195 34.77 65.82 -17.24
C LEU A 195 35.70 65.88 -18.45
N LYS A 196 35.43 65.08 -19.49
CA LYS A 196 36.19 65.13 -20.74
C LYS A 196 36.07 66.47 -21.44
N GLN A 197 34.87 67.07 -21.44
CA GLN A 197 34.66 68.40 -22.00
C GLN A 197 35.40 69.48 -21.21
N GLN A 198 35.36 69.42 -19.87
CA GLN A 198 36.11 70.33 -19.00
C GLN A 198 37.61 70.20 -19.21
N ALA A 199 38.14 68.97 -19.28
CA ALA A 199 39.55 68.73 -19.57
C ALA A 199 39.96 69.32 -20.93
N GLY A 200 39.12 69.18 -21.96
CA GLY A 200 39.33 69.82 -23.26
C GLY A 200 39.36 71.35 -23.18
N GLN A 201 38.43 71.97 -22.44
CA GLN A 201 38.41 73.42 -22.23
C GLN A 201 39.65 73.94 -21.50
N GLU A 202 40.12 73.23 -20.47
CA GLU A 202 41.35 73.57 -19.76
C GLU A 202 42.59 73.40 -20.65
N GLN A 203 42.62 72.37 -21.51
CA GLN A 203 43.67 72.18 -22.49
C GLN A 203 43.71 73.33 -23.52
N ASP A 204 42.55 73.76 -24.02
CA ASP A 204 42.45 74.92 -24.93
C ASP A 204 42.89 76.22 -24.26
N LYS A 205 42.58 76.39 -22.96
CA LYS A 205 43.09 77.53 -22.18
C LYS A 205 44.60 77.44 -22.07
N LEU A 206 45.16 76.28 -21.71
CA LEU A 206 46.60 76.08 -21.58
C LEU A 206 47.32 76.41 -22.89
N GLN A 207 46.80 75.94 -24.02
CA GLN A 207 47.35 76.22 -25.34
C GLN A 207 47.33 77.73 -25.65
N ARG A 208 46.25 78.44 -25.32
CA ARG A 208 46.19 79.91 -25.44
C ARG A 208 47.27 80.60 -24.60
N HIS A 209 47.46 80.20 -23.35
CA HIS A 209 48.51 80.75 -22.50
C HIS A 209 49.91 80.47 -23.07
N GLN A 210 50.13 79.28 -23.64
CA GLN A 210 51.39 78.93 -24.29
C GLN A 210 51.67 79.81 -25.52
N THR A 211 50.66 80.08 -26.34
CA THR A 211 50.75 81.02 -27.47
C THR A 211 51.06 82.45 -27.00
N PHE A 212 50.40 82.92 -25.93
CA PHE A 212 50.70 84.24 -25.35
C PHE A 212 52.14 84.34 -24.85
N LEU A 213 52.65 83.31 -24.18
CA LEU A 213 54.05 83.26 -23.76
C LEU A 213 55.00 83.34 -24.95
N GLN A 214 54.76 82.57 -26.02
CA GLN A 214 55.56 82.65 -27.26
C GLN A 214 55.57 84.07 -27.86
N LEU A 215 54.41 84.73 -27.91
CA LEU A 215 54.30 86.10 -28.40
C LEU A 215 55.11 87.08 -27.54
N LEU A 216 55.00 86.99 -26.21
CA LEU A 216 55.77 87.82 -25.29
C LEU A 216 57.28 87.66 -25.47
N TYR A 217 57.77 86.43 -25.64
CA TYR A 217 59.18 86.17 -25.92
C TYR A 217 59.64 86.77 -27.26
N THR A 218 58.79 86.67 -28.29
CA THR A 218 59.06 87.26 -29.62
C THR A 218 59.16 88.78 -29.53
N LEU A 219 58.23 89.43 -28.82
CA LEU A 219 58.24 90.89 -28.61
C LEU A 219 59.45 91.37 -27.78
N GLN A 220 59.96 90.54 -26.87
CA GLN A 220 61.19 90.81 -26.12
C GLN A 220 62.49 90.59 -26.93
N GLY A 221 62.40 90.12 -28.18
CA GLY A 221 63.57 89.88 -29.03
C GLY A 221 64.41 88.66 -28.64
N LYS A 222 63.87 87.75 -27.83
CA LYS A 222 64.55 86.49 -27.43
C LYS A 222 64.01 85.35 -28.29
N LEU A 223 64.83 84.85 -29.22
CA LEU A 223 64.49 83.65 -30.01
C LEU A 223 64.42 82.42 -29.10
N LEU A 224 63.26 81.77 -29.05
CA LEU A 224 63.10 80.45 -28.44
C LEU A 224 63.36 79.38 -29.49
N PHE A 225 64.41 78.57 -29.26
CA PHE A 225 64.66 77.36 -30.04
C PHE A 225 63.49 76.35 -29.83
N PRO A 226 62.98 75.71 -30.90
CA PRO A 226 62.03 74.62 -30.78
C PRO A 226 62.81 73.34 -30.45
N GLY A 227 63.09 73.11 -29.16
CA GLY A 227 64.00 72.02 -28.79
C GLY A 227 64.16 71.84 -27.29
N ALA A 228 63.05 71.75 -26.56
CA ALA A 228 63.03 71.04 -25.29
C ALA A 228 61.81 70.13 -25.38
N GLU A 229 62.06 68.90 -25.80
CA GLU A 229 61.16 67.78 -25.57
C GLU A 229 60.75 67.86 -24.11
N ALA A 230 59.50 68.27 -23.88
CA ALA A 230 58.81 67.75 -22.73
C ALA A 230 58.83 66.23 -22.95
N GLU A 231 59.70 65.55 -22.21
CA GLU A 231 59.43 64.19 -21.77
C GLU A 231 57.99 64.21 -21.25
N ILE A 232 57.07 63.84 -22.13
CA ILE A 232 55.79 63.29 -21.73
C ILE A 232 56.20 61.94 -21.16
N PRO A 233 56.12 61.69 -19.83
CA PRO A 233 56.20 60.34 -19.35
C PRO A 233 55.12 59.58 -20.11
N GLN A 234 55.58 58.55 -20.77
CA GLN A 234 54.85 57.63 -21.62
C GLN A 234 53.41 57.45 -21.16
N LYS A 235 52.51 57.34 -22.15
CA LYS A 235 51.30 56.53 -22.05
C LYS A 235 51.49 55.46 -20.97
N LEU A 236 50.88 55.65 -19.81
CA LEU A 236 50.72 54.54 -18.89
C LEU A 236 49.78 53.61 -19.64
N ASP A 237 50.36 52.53 -20.14
CA ASP A 237 49.70 51.53 -20.93
C ASP A 237 48.37 51.15 -20.27
N LEU A 238 47.28 51.37 -20.99
CA LEU A 238 46.14 50.48 -20.86
C LEU A 238 46.70 49.06 -21.07
N PRO A 239 46.46 48.11 -20.16
CA PRO A 239 46.64 46.71 -20.50
C PRO A 239 45.62 46.42 -21.61
N LYS A 240 46.10 46.35 -22.85
CA LYS A 240 45.36 45.69 -23.91
C LYS A 240 45.24 44.23 -23.50
N ASP A 241 44.01 43.85 -23.16
CA ASP A 241 43.56 42.47 -23.19
C ASP A 241 44.06 41.79 -24.47
N LYS A 242 44.94 40.81 -24.30
CA LYS A 242 45.10 39.73 -25.28
C LYS A 242 44.18 38.59 -24.86
N PRO A 243 43.44 37.98 -25.80
CA PRO A 243 42.68 36.77 -25.51
C PRO A 243 43.64 35.59 -25.52
N GLN A 244 43.98 35.05 -24.36
CA GLN A 244 44.60 33.73 -24.24
C GLN A 244 43.77 32.86 -23.28
N GLN A 245 42.96 32.03 -23.94
CA GLN A 245 42.63 30.64 -23.64
C GLN A 245 42.91 30.10 -22.23
N LEU A 246 41.84 29.51 -21.68
CA LEU A 246 41.81 28.29 -20.87
C LEU A 246 42.86 28.16 -19.76
N THR A 247 42.41 28.28 -18.51
CA THR A 247 42.70 27.23 -17.52
C THR A 247 41.59 27.16 -16.46
N GLN A 248 41.25 25.91 -16.09
CA GLN A 248 40.26 25.47 -15.10
C GLN A 248 40.43 26.11 -13.72
N PRO A 249 39.38 26.13 -12.85
CA PRO A 249 39.58 26.44 -11.45
C PRO A 249 39.92 25.16 -10.66
N GLN A 250 41.14 25.09 -10.16
CA GLN A 250 41.55 24.15 -9.12
C GLN A 250 41.56 24.87 -7.76
N LYS A 251 40.86 24.26 -6.80
CA LYS A 251 40.78 24.60 -5.36
C LYS A 251 42.14 24.94 -4.73
N GLN A 252 42.18 25.94 -3.83
CA GLN A 252 42.49 25.72 -2.41
C GLN A 252 42.38 26.99 -1.54
N ASN A 253 42.02 26.74 -0.28
CA ASN A 253 41.68 27.64 0.82
C ASN A 253 42.89 28.40 1.40
N THR A 254 42.64 29.50 2.14
CA THR A 254 43.26 29.90 3.43
C THR A 254 42.54 31.18 3.90
N ARG A 255 41.61 31.20 4.88
CA ARG A 255 41.67 31.00 6.34
C ARG A 255 41.80 32.32 7.14
N ASP A 256 40.77 32.56 7.96
CA ASP A 256 40.67 33.23 9.28
C ASP A 256 40.91 34.76 9.46
N THR A 257 39.82 35.48 9.77
CA THR A 257 39.77 36.52 10.82
C THR A 257 38.44 36.51 11.59
N MET A 258 38.53 35.88 12.75
CA MET A 258 37.71 35.89 13.99
C MET A 258 36.62 36.97 14.19
N GLY A 259 35.46 36.56 14.75
CA GLY A 259 34.81 37.33 15.83
C GLY A 259 33.28 37.30 16.01
N ARG A 260 32.77 36.28 16.73
CA ARG A 260 31.55 36.21 17.61
C ARG A 260 30.14 36.22 16.96
N ASP A 261 29.45 35.08 17.00
CA ASP A 261 28.35 34.66 17.94
C ASP A 261 26.97 35.03 17.34
N ARG A 262 25.93 34.18 17.23
CA ARG A 262 25.57 32.89 17.82
C ARG A 262 24.42 32.27 16.99
N ASP A 263 24.42 30.93 16.94
CA ASP A 263 23.29 30.00 16.88
C ASP A 263 22.39 29.84 15.62
N VAL A 264 22.17 28.56 15.32
CA VAL A 264 21.16 27.91 14.45
C VAL A 264 21.49 27.80 12.96
N LEU A 265 22.27 26.78 12.58
CA LEU A 265 22.08 26.11 11.29
C LEU A 265 22.18 24.58 11.43
N THR A 266 20.98 24.03 11.39
CA THR A 266 20.55 22.65 11.21
C THR A 266 21.31 21.95 10.08
N ALA A 267 21.60 20.68 10.31
CA ALA A 267 22.14 19.73 9.35
C ALA A 267 21.44 19.79 7.97
N HIS A 268 22.19 20.11 6.92
CA HIS A 268 21.78 19.78 5.55
C HIS A 268 22.99 19.64 4.63
N SER A 269 23.82 18.64 4.89
CA SER A 269 24.76 18.16 3.87
C SER A 269 25.11 16.70 4.15
N LEU A 270 24.17 15.80 3.85
CA LEU A 270 24.43 14.44 3.43
C LEU A 270 23.16 13.85 2.80
N LEU A 271 23.35 13.19 1.66
CA LEU A 271 22.43 12.25 0.99
C LEU A 271 21.34 12.83 0.08
N GLU A 272 21.68 13.02 -1.20
CA GLU A 272 20.67 12.86 -2.25
C GLU A 272 21.29 12.32 -3.54
N VAL A 273 21.75 11.06 -3.49
CA VAL A 273 21.70 10.17 -4.64
C VAL A 273 21.34 8.78 -4.10
N ARG A 274 20.04 8.48 -3.99
CA ARG A 274 19.59 7.09 -4.00
C ARG A 274 18.34 6.97 -4.84
N ALA A 275 18.55 6.28 -5.95
CA ALA A 275 17.55 5.90 -6.92
C ALA A 275 16.32 5.27 -6.26
N CYS A 276 15.16 5.63 -6.77
CA CYS A 276 13.92 4.89 -6.61
C CYS A 276 14.11 3.50 -7.25
N HIS A 277 14.51 2.51 -6.46
CA HIS A 277 14.39 1.11 -6.80
C HIS A 277 13.69 0.36 -5.66
N GLY A 278 12.59 -0.29 -6.03
CA GLY A 278 11.75 -1.25 -5.32
C GLY A 278 12.02 -1.49 -3.83
N PHE A 279 11.09 -1.06 -2.99
CA PHE A 279 10.98 -1.59 -1.64
C PHE A 279 10.09 -2.84 -1.67
N LEU A 280 10.71 -3.99 -1.93
CA LEU A 280 10.20 -5.29 -1.52
C LEU A 280 10.23 -5.35 0.00
N GLY A 281 9.17 -5.94 0.57
CA GLY A 281 8.96 -6.02 2.00
C GLY A 281 10.08 -6.74 2.75
N ASN A 282 10.36 -6.27 3.96
CA ASN A 282 11.10 -7.02 4.95
C ASN A 282 10.19 -7.28 6.16
N ASN A 283 9.76 -8.53 6.26
CA ASN A 283 9.24 -9.12 7.48
C ASN A 283 10.39 -9.22 8.48
N ASN A 284 10.27 -8.52 9.60
CA ASN A 284 11.16 -8.71 10.74
C ASN A 284 10.48 -9.69 11.71
N MET A 285 10.74 -10.99 11.50
CA MET A 285 10.43 -12.03 12.48
C MET A 285 11.51 -12.00 13.56
N GLY A 286 11.10 -11.68 14.79
CA GLY A 286 11.94 -11.84 15.97
C GLY A 286 12.34 -13.31 16.14
N LYS A 287 13.64 -13.54 16.29
CA LYS A 287 14.23 -14.82 16.66
C LYS A 287 14.25 -14.96 18.18
N ASP A 288 13.97 -16.17 18.66
CA ASP A 288 14.62 -16.73 19.85
C ASP A 288 15.02 -18.20 19.58
N PRO A 289 16.05 -18.73 20.26
CA PRO A 289 16.91 -19.80 19.74
C PRO A 289 16.63 -21.17 20.37
N ARG A 290 16.94 -22.24 19.61
CA ARG A 290 17.52 -23.53 20.03
C ARG A 290 17.11 -24.61 19.04
N THR A 291 18.07 -25.08 18.26
CA THR A 291 18.46 -26.51 18.18
C THR A 291 19.50 -26.69 17.07
N ASP A 292 20.54 -27.43 17.43
CA ASP A 292 21.66 -27.84 16.60
C ASP A 292 21.21 -28.62 15.37
N GLN A 293 21.83 -28.33 14.21
CA GLN A 293 22.42 -29.32 13.29
C GLN A 293 22.82 -28.64 11.96
N THR A 294 24.11 -28.69 11.65
CA THR A 294 24.67 -28.69 10.29
C THR A 294 25.20 -30.11 10.02
N PRO A 295 25.60 -30.50 8.79
CA PRO A 295 25.53 -29.78 7.51
C PRO A 295 25.05 -30.66 6.32
N ALA A 296 24.70 -30.02 5.20
CA ALA A 296 24.96 -30.62 3.88
C ALA A 296 25.23 -29.50 2.87
N GLN A 297 26.49 -29.48 2.42
CA GLN A 297 27.01 -28.66 1.35
C GLN A 297 26.40 -29.13 0.03
N THR A 298 25.98 -28.21 -0.82
CA THR A 298 26.02 -28.46 -2.26
C THR A 298 26.41 -27.17 -2.95
N MET A 299 27.67 -27.14 -3.38
CA MET A 299 28.18 -26.24 -4.39
C MET A 299 27.43 -26.51 -5.70
N VAL A 300 26.93 -25.46 -6.35
CA VAL A 300 26.90 -25.41 -7.81
C VAL A 300 27.48 -24.07 -8.23
N SER A 301 28.63 -24.20 -8.90
CA SER A 301 29.37 -23.14 -9.55
C SER A 301 28.69 -22.76 -10.87
N LEU A 302 28.67 -21.46 -11.14
CA LEU A 302 28.89 -20.77 -12.42
C LEU A 302 28.46 -21.48 -13.73
N ASP A 303 27.59 -20.80 -14.48
CA ASP A 303 27.94 -20.51 -15.89
C ASP A 303 27.32 -19.18 -16.34
N CYS A 304 28.19 -18.18 -16.45
CA CYS A 304 27.97 -16.97 -17.23
C CYS A 304 28.15 -17.31 -18.71
N ARG A 305 27.10 -17.15 -19.54
CA ARG A 305 27.29 -16.97 -20.98
C ARG A 305 26.99 -15.53 -21.37
N LEU A 306 28.08 -14.79 -21.49
CA LEU A 306 28.24 -13.63 -22.37
C LEU A 306 28.58 -14.18 -23.76
N GLU A 307 27.72 -13.96 -24.75
CA GLU A 307 28.19 -13.79 -26.13
C GLU A 307 27.47 -12.61 -26.76
N GLN A 308 28.30 -11.70 -27.25
CA GLN A 308 27.97 -10.48 -27.97
C GLN A 308 27.86 -10.78 -29.48
N THR A 309 26.97 -10.03 -30.13
CA THR A 309 27.07 -9.43 -31.48
C THR A 309 27.38 -10.30 -32.70
N LEU A 310 26.53 -10.17 -33.73
CA LEU A 310 26.99 -9.80 -35.08
C LEU A 310 25.82 -9.28 -35.95
N ASP A 311 26.12 -8.17 -36.63
CA ASP A 311 25.35 -7.45 -37.65
C ASP A 311 25.13 -8.22 -38.98
N SER A 312 24.16 -7.71 -39.76
CA SER A 312 23.92 -7.79 -41.23
C SER A 312 22.49 -8.25 -41.53
N VAL A 313 21.62 -7.40 -42.07
CA VAL A 313 21.57 -6.94 -43.49
C VAL A 313 21.37 -8.13 -44.44
N ASP A 314 20.11 -8.52 -44.66
CA ASP A 314 19.34 -8.37 -45.90
C ASP A 314 17.89 -8.83 -45.68
#